data_AF-A0A816G790-F1
#
_entry.id   AF-A0A816G790-F1
#
_cell.length_a   1.000
_cell.length_b   1.000
_cell.length_c   1.000
_cell.angle_alpha   90.00
_cell.angle_beta   90.00
_cell.angle_gamma   90.00
#
_symmetry.space_group_name_H-M   'P 1'
#
loop_
_entity.id
_entity.type
_entity.pdbx_description
1 polymer ?
#
loop_
_entity_poly.entity_id
_entity_poly.type
_entity_poly.pdbx_seq_one_letter_code
_entity_poly.pdbx_strand_id
1 'polypeptide(L)' 'MTSVALPPGIYVPIPTFFLDTPADEQPVDVDTVARHVQFLCSAGVHGVVCMGSTGEAVH' A
#
# COMPACT_ATOMS: atom_id res chain seq x y z
N MET A 1 4.76 27.83 -0.50
CA MET A 1 3.76 26.76 -0.68
C MET A 1 3.16 26.50 0.69
N THR A 2 1.87 26.75 0.89
CA THR A 2 1.20 26.37 2.15
C THR A 2 1.06 24.86 2.18
N SER A 3 1.74 24.22 3.13
CA SER A 3 1.58 22.79 3.40
C SER A 3 0.11 22.51 3.68
N VAL A 4 -0.54 21.70 2.84
CA VAL A 4 -1.85 21.15 3.13
C VAL A 4 -1.61 19.93 4.00
N ALA A 5 -1.96 20.03 5.28
CA ALA A 5 -1.96 18.88 6.16
C ALA A 5 -2.98 17.85 5.66
N LEU A 6 -2.62 16.57 5.76
CA LEU A 6 -3.57 15.48 5.50
C LEU A 6 -4.77 15.62 6.46
N PRO A 7 -6.00 15.36 5.99
CA PRO A 7 -7.17 15.33 6.86
C PRO A 7 -6.96 14.36 8.04
N PRO A 8 -7.47 14.68 9.24
CA PRO A 8 -7.41 13.74 10.37
C PRO A 8 -8.17 12.46 10.01
N GLY A 9 -7.63 11.29 10.37
CA GLY A 9 -8.25 10.02 10.04
C GLY A 9 -7.33 8.81 10.19
N ILE A 10 -7.83 7.66 9.77
CA ILE A 10 -7.10 6.38 9.81
C ILE A 10 -6.36 6.17 8.48
N TYR A 11 -5.04 6.09 8.55
CA TYR A 11 -4.15 5.81 7.43
C TYR A 11 -3.47 4.46 7.65
N VAL A 12 -3.78 3.49 6.81
CA VAL A 12 -3.35 2.10 7.04
C VAL A 12 -2.08 1.79 6.24
N PRO A 13 -1.00 1.31 6.89
CA PRO A 13 0.16 0.80 6.17
C PRO A 13 -0.20 -0.54 5.51
N ILE A 14 0.16 -0.70 4.24
CA ILE A 14 -0.14 -1.93 3.48
C ILE A 14 1.14 -2.67 3.08
N PRO A 15 1.10 -4.01 2.94
CA PRO A 15 2.18 -4.77 2.36
C PRO A 15 2.32 -4.50 0.86
N THR A 16 3.50 -4.80 0.30
CA THR A 16 3.68 -4.90 -1.14
C THR A 16 3.37 -6.34 -1.56
N PHE A 17 2.44 -6.51 -2.50
CA PHE A 17 2.13 -7.83 -3.04
C PHE A 17 3.04 -8.11 -4.22
N PHE A 18 3.61 -9.31 -4.27
CA PHE A 18 4.48 -9.77 -5.35
C PHE A 18 3.84 -10.98 -6.03
N LEU A 19 4.10 -11.12 -7.33
CA LEU A 19 3.73 -12.31 -8.07
C LEU A 19 4.53 -13.51 -7.55
N ASP A 20 3.92 -14.69 -7.63
CA ASP A 20 4.57 -15.96 -7.25
C ASP A 20 5.57 -16.37 -8.36
N THR A 21 6.73 -15.72 -8.35
CA THR A 21 7.85 -15.93 -9.27
C THR A 21 9.10 -16.34 -8.50
N PRO A 22 10.16 -16.79 -9.17
CA PRO A 22 11.47 -16.94 -8.55
C PRO A 22 11.87 -15.70 -7.73
N ALA A 23 12.55 -15.95 -6.61
CA ALA A 23 12.84 -14.95 -5.58
C ALA A 23 13.75 -13.80 -6.05
N ASP A 24 14.42 -13.96 -7.18
CA ASP A 24 15.30 -12.97 -7.79
C ASP A 24 14.57 -11.93 -8.66
N GLU A 25 13.33 -12.20 -9.08
CA GLU A 25 12.58 -11.28 -9.96
C GLU A 25 11.49 -10.49 -9.21
N GLN A 26 10.84 -11.10 -8.21
CA GLN A 26 9.74 -10.55 -7.38
C GLN A 26 9.01 -9.32 -7.98
N PRO A 27 8.31 -9.46 -9.11
CA PRO A 27 7.58 -8.35 -9.71
C PRO A 27 6.33 -8.06 -8.89
N VAL A 28 5.97 -6.78 -8.77
CA VAL A 28 4.80 -6.33 -8.00
C VAL A 28 3.51 -6.84 -8.65
N ASP A 29 2.65 -7.48 -7.85
CA ASP A 29 1.28 -7.85 -8.22
C ASP A 29 0.35 -6.64 -8.04
N VAL A 30 0.29 -5.81 -9.08
CA VAL A 30 -0.52 -4.57 -9.09
C VAL A 30 -2.01 -4.86 -8.96
N ASP A 31 -2.49 -5.97 -9.51
CA ASP A 31 -3.91 -6.34 -9.46
C ASP A 31 -4.34 -6.69 -8.04
N THR A 32 -3.49 -7.39 -7.28
CA THR A 32 -3.73 -7.67 -5.87
C THR A 32 -3.63 -6.40 -5.02
N VAL A 33 -2.65 -5.52 -5.27
CA VAL A 33 -2.58 -4.21 -4.61
C VAL A 33 -3.88 -3.42 -4.85
N ALA A 34 -4.36 -3.34 -6.09
CA ALA A 34 -5.57 -2.59 -6.42
C ALA A 34 -6.80 -3.14 -5.70
N ARG A 35 -7.00 -4.47 -5.68
CA ARG A 35 -8.10 -5.11 -4.95
C ARG A 35 -8.02 -4.87 -3.45
N HIS A 36 -6.82 -4.93 -2.86
CA HIS A 36 -6.61 -4.68 -1.44
C HIS A 36 -6.91 -3.22 -1.08
N VAL A 37 -6.45 -2.26 -1.87
CA VAL A 37 -6.75 -0.84 -1.68
C VAL A 37 -8.24 -0.56 -1.82
N GLN A 38 -8.92 -1.14 -2.81
CA GLN A 38 -10.37 -0.99 -2.97
C GLN A 38 -11.16 -1.53 -1.77
N PHE A 39 -10.73 -2.67 -1.22
CA PHE A 39 -11.29 -3.23 0.01
C PHE A 39 -11.13 -2.26 1.19
N LEU A 40 -9.94 -1.70 1.38
CA LEU A 40 -9.67 -0.74 2.46
C LEU A 40 -10.47 0.56 2.30
N CYS A 41 -10.54 1.09 1.07
CA CYS A 41 -11.36 2.28 0.77
C CYS A 41 -12.83 2.02 1.10
N SER A 42 -13.36 0.84 0.77
CA SER A 42 -14.74 0.46 1.08
C SER A 42 -14.99 0.31 2.58
N ALA A 43 -13.94 0.03 3.37
CA ALA A 43 -13.99 -0.03 4.83
C ALA A 43 -13.88 1.36 5.51
N GLY A 44 -13.74 2.45 4.75
CA GLY A 44 -13.76 3.82 5.28
C GLY A 44 -12.42 4.34 5.82
N VAL A 45 -11.29 3.77 5.38
CA VAL A 45 -9.98 4.35 5.70
C VAL A 45 -9.80 5.70 4.99
N HIS A 46 -9.08 6.63 5.61
CA HIS A 46 -8.83 7.96 5.05
C HIS A 46 -7.68 7.96 4.04
N GLY A 47 -6.81 6.95 4.11
CA GLY A 47 -5.76 6.74 3.14
C GLY A 47 -4.96 5.47 3.41
N VAL A 48 -4.04 5.20 2.49
CA VAL A 48 -3.08 4.10 2.60
C VAL A 48 -1.66 4.66 2.65
N VAL A 49 -0.78 3.99 3.37
CA VAL A 49 0.66 4.29 3.42
C VAL A 49 1.40 3.13 2.77
N CYS A 50 2.15 3.41 1.71
CA CYS A 50 2.86 2.41 0.91
C CYS A 50 4.37 2.50 1.15
N MET A 51 5.12 1.44 0.80
CA MET A 51 6.59 1.44 0.78
C MET A 51 7.26 1.84 2.10
N GLY A 52 6.61 1.54 3.23
CA GLY A 52 7.25 1.57 4.56
C GLY A 52 7.90 0.23 4.91
N SER A 53 8.27 0.05 6.18
CA SER A 53 8.73 -1.26 6.67
C SER A 53 7.66 -2.34 6.51
N THR A 54 6.38 -2.01 6.73
CA THR A 54 5.24 -2.90 6.43
C THR A 54 5.14 -3.24 4.95
N GLY A 55 5.56 -2.32 4.08
CA GLY A 55 5.59 -2.52 2.63
C GLY A 55 6.85 -3.23 2.13
N GLU A 56 7.68 -3.77 3.03
CA GLU A 56 8.92 -4.47 2.70
C GLU A 56 9.92 -3.62 1.91
N ALA A 57 10.00 -2.30 2.15
CA ALA A 57 10.82 -1.38 1.34
C ALA A 57 12.35 -1.62 1.39
N VAL A 58 12.83 -2.57 2.18
CA VAL A 58 14.25 -2.96 2.29
C VAL A 58 14.57 -4.20 1.46
N HIS A 59 13.54 -4.89 0.91
CA HIS A 59 13.73 -5.95 -0.07
C HIS A 59 14.45 -5.44 -1.32
#